data_AF-A0A6N8IKH3-F1
#
_entry.id   AF-A0A6N8IKH3-F1
#
_cell.length_a   1.000
_cell.length_b   1.000
_cell.length_c   1.000
_cell.angle_alpha   90.00
_cell.angle_beta   90.00
_cell.angle_gamma   90.00
#
_symmetry.space_group_name_H-M   'P 1'
#
loop_
_entity.id
_entity.type
_entity.pdbx_description
1 polymer ?
#
loop_
_entity_poly.entity_id
_entity_poly.type
_entity_poly.pdbx_seq_one_letter_code
_entity_poly.pdbx_strand_id
1 'polypeptide(L)'
;MRGGRLLNAAEALFCPSRGVGLKMGILATHARTEILDLHQERGAVFQLARRAQLYILTNTRRRFVIDGPGPREEVPELPPDAVREAVINAFAHRDWTSSASVQVEIYNDSVEVFSPGWFIEGQDPFVHLGL
;
A
#
# COMPACT_ATOMS: atom_id res chain seq x y z
N MET A 1 -8.92 5.06 -24.30
CA MET A 1 -10.37 5.05 -24.61
C MET A 1 -10.60 4.16 -25.83
N ARG A 2 -11.75 3.52 -25.95
CA ARG A 2 -12.17 2.78 -27.16
C ARG A 2 -13.61 3.15 -27.47
N GLY A 3 -13.86 3.69 -28.66
CA GLY A 3 -15.21 4.13 -29.07
C GLY A 3 -15.83 5.19 -28.15
N GLY A 4 -15.04 6.16 -27.65
CA GLY A 4 -15.53 7.22 -26.76
C GLY A 4 -15.82 6.79 -25.31
N ARG A 5 -15.59 5.52 -24.96
CA ARG A 5 -15.73 5.02 -23.57
C ARG A 5 -14.36 4.79 -22.93
N LEU A 6 -14.31 4.98 -21.61
CA LEU A 6 -13.17 4.56 -20.80
C LEU A 6 -13.03 3.04 -20.86
N LEU A 7 -11.79 2.57 -20.80
CA LEU A 7 -11.51 1.14 -20.57
C LEU A 7 -11.64 0.87 -19.06
N ASN A 8 -11.91 -0.38 -18.68
CA ASN A 8 -12.02 -0.77 -17.26
C ASN A 8 -10.81 -0.32 -16.43
N ALA A 9 -9.59 -0.45 -17.00
CA ALA A 9 -8.38 0.04 -16.35
C ALA A 9 -8.40 1.56 -16.12
N ALA A 10 -8.84 2.34 -17.10
CA ALA A 10 -8.93 3.79 -16.95
C ALA A 10 -10.03 4.19 -15.95
N GLU A 11 -11.14 3.47 -15.93
CA GLU A 11 -12.20 3.67 -14.94
C GLU A 11 -11.70 3.38 -13.52
N ALA A 12 -11.02 2.26 -13.29
CA ALA A 12 -10.43 1.94 -11.99
C ALA A 12 -9.35 2.94 -11.55
N LEU A 13 -8.51 3.40 -12.48
CA LEU A 13 -7.38 4.29 -12.18
C LEU A 13 -7.81 5.73 -11.89
N PHE A 14 -8.82 6.24 -12.58
CA PHE A 14 -9.16 7.67 -12.59
C PHE A 14 -10.56 7.99 -12.07
N CYS A 15 -11.47 7.02 -11.98
CA CYS A 15 -12.83 7.24 -11.50
C CYS A 15 -13.00 6.60 -10.12
N PRO A 16 -13.56 7.32 -9.13
CA PRO A 16 -13.96 6.71 -7.88
C PRO A 16 -14.98 5.59 -8.15
N SER A 17 -14.64 4.36 -7.76
CA SER A 17 -15.54 3.22 -7.92
C SER A 17 -15.82 2.57 -6.56
N ARG A 18 -16.97 1.91 -6.45
CA ARG A 18 -17.26 1.06 -5.29
C ARG A 18 -16.45 -0.24 -5.31
N GLY A 19 -15.85 -0.61 -6.43
CA GLY A 19 -15.15 -1.87 -6.60
C GLY A 19 -13.73 -1.89 -6.03
N VAL A 20 -13.10 -0.72 -5.86
CA VAL A 20 -11.73 -0.62 -5.34
C VAL A 20 -11.75 -0.09 -3.92
N GLY A 21 -11.15 -0.85 -3.00
CA GLY A 21 -11.07 -0.50 -1.59
C GLY A 21 -9.65 -0.59 -1.06
N LEU A 22 -9.40 0.20 -0.02
CA LEU A 22 -8.19 0.21 0.78
C LEU A 22 -8.59 0.13 2.25
N LYS A 23 -7.97 -0.80 2.98
CA LYS A 23 -8.05 -0.88 4.44
C LYS A 23 -6.66 -0.60 4.99
N MET A 24 -6.56 0.22 6.01
CA MET A 24 -5.28 0.55 6.65
C MET A 24 -5.46 0.45 8.17
N GLY A 25 -4.48 -0.09 8.87
CA GLY A 25 -4.53 -0.11 10.33
C GLY A 25 -3.17 -0.17 10.99
N ILE A 26 -3.12 0.29 12.24
CA ILE A 26 -2.00 0.08 13.16
C ILE A 26 -2.43 -0.99 14.13
N LEU A 27 -1.62 -2.04 14.28
CA LEU A 27 -1.91 -3.17 15.14
C LEU A 27 -0.81 -3.31 16.18
N ALA A 28 -1.20 -3.68 17.41
CA ALA A 28 -0.23 -3.78 18.50
C ALA A 28 0.77 -4.93 18.28
N THR A 29 0.30 -6.05 17.72
CA THR A 29 1.10 -7.24 17.45
C THR A 29 0.57 -7.99 16.22
N HIS A 30 1.43 -8.85 15.66
CA HIS A 30 1.10 -9.78 14.56
C HIS A 30 -0.04 -10.76 14.84
N ALA A 31 -0.50 -10.89 16.10
CA ALA A 31 -1.68 -11.69 16.44
C ALA A 31 -3.00 -11.05 15.95
N ARG A 32 -2.97 -9.77 15.56
CA ARG A 32 -4.11 -9.00 15.05
C ARG A 32 -5.33 -8.95 15.98
N THR A 33 -5.10 -9.09 17.28
CA THR A 33 -6.16 -9.07 18.32
C THR A 33 -6.47 -7.66 18.83
N GLU A 34 -5.53 -6.72 18.67
CA GLU A 34 -5.65 -5.35 19.14
C GLU A 34 -5.33 -4.39 18.00
N ILE A 35 -6.33 -3.61 17.60
CA ILE A 35 -6.26 -2.64 16.52
C ILE A 35 -6.21 -1.25 17.16
N LEU A 36 -5.09 -0.58 17.00
CA LEU A 36 -4.83 0.75 17.58
C LEU A 36 -5.38 1.87 16.69
N ASP A 37 -5.44 1.63 15.39
CA ASP A 37 -6.03 2.54 14.42
C ASP A 37 -6.59 1.76 13.22
N LEU A 38 -7.70 2.23 12.64
CA LEU A 38 -8.35 1.58 11.50
C LEU A 38 -9.04 2.57 10.58
N HIS A 39 -8.63 2.57 9.32
CA HIS A 39 -9.25 3.31 8.24
C HIS A 39 -9.70 2.38 7.12
N GLN A 40 -10.86 2.68 6.54
CA GLN A 40 -11.34 2.01 5.33
C GLN A 40 -11.90 3.02 4.35
N GLU A 41 -11.37 3.00 3.13
CA GLU A 41 -11.75 3.92 2.06
C GLU A 41 -12.04 3.18 0.76
N ARG A 42 -12.82 3.82 -0.11
CA ARG A 42 -13.02 3.44 -1.51
C ARG A 42 -12.75 4.64 -2.41
N GLY A 43 -12.32 4.40 -3.64
CA GLY A 43 -11.96 5.47 -4.57
C GLY A 43 -11.17 4.99 -5.77
N ALA A 44 -10.62 5.94 -6.52
CA ALA A 44 -9.75 5.64 -7.65
C ALA A 44 -8.39 5.11 -7.18
N VAL A 45 -7.78 4.18 -7.92
CA VAL A 45 -6.52 3.52 -7.52
C VAL A 45 -5.43 4.52 -7.18
N PHE A 46 -5.19 5.54 -8.00
CA PHE A 46 -4.13 6.52 -7.73
C PHE A 46 -4.36 7.31 -6.45
N GLN A 47 -5.63 7.61 -6.14
CA GLN A 47 -5.94 8.33 -4.92
C GLN A 47 -5.74 7.43 -3.70
N LEU A 48 -6.16 6.16 -3.76
CA LEU A 48 -5.96 5.20 -2.68
C LEU A 48 -4.48 4.85 -2.48
N ALA A 49 -3.72 4.64 -3.55
CA ALA A 49 -2.28 4.39 -3.48
C ALA A 49 -1.53 5.56 -2.81
N ARG A 50 -1.88 6.80 -3.15
CA ARG A 50 -1.33 7.99 -2.47
C ARG A 50 -1.71 8.02 -0.98
N ARG A 51 -2.91 7.59 -0.60
CA ARG A 51 -3.30 7.50 0.82
C ARG A 51 -2.53 6.45 1.57
N ALA A 52 -2.39 5.25 1.01
CA ALA A 52 -1.60 4.17 1.59
C ALA A 52 -0.15 4.61 1.83
N GLN A 53 0.50 5.23 0.84
CA GLN A 53 1.86 5.74 0.97
C GLN A 53 1.98 6.79 2.08
N LEU A 54 1.04 7.74 2.13
CA LEU A 54 1.03 8.77 3.17
C LEU A 54 0.85 8.13 4.56
N TYR A 55 -0.13 7.24 4.70
CA TYR A 55 -0.43 6.54 5.95
C TYR A 55 0.77 5.78 6.49
N ILE A 56 1.48 5.05 5.63
CA ILE A 56 2.71 4.34 6.00
C ILE A 56 3.78 5.34 6.47
N LEU A 57 4.07 6.37 5.68
CA LEU A 57 5.15 7.30 5.98
C LEU A 57 4.86 8.21 7.18
N THR A 58 3.60 8.43 7.55
CA THR A 58 3.22 9.23 8.74
C THR A 58 3.16 8.41 10.01
N ASN A 59 2.97 7.09 9.91
CA ASN A 59 2.83 6.18 11.05
C ASN A 59 4.04 5.25 11.25
N THR A 60 5.12 5.45 10.48
CA THR A 60 6.43 4.80 10.70
C THR A 60 7.43 5.81 11.26
N ARG A 61 8.50 5.31 11.90
CA ARG A 61 9.45 6.19 12.57
C ARG A 61 10.26 6.98 11.54
N ARG A 62 10.86 8.05 12.04
CA ARG A 62 11.78 8.89 11.28
C ARG A 62 12.94 9.26 12.17
N ARG A 63 14.16 9.23 11.63
CA ARG A 63 15.35 9.70 12.32
C ARG A 63 15.63 11.14 11.91
N PHE A 64 15.92 11.98 12.90
CA PHE A 64 16.42 13.33 12.65
C PHE A 64 17.94 13.34 12.75
N VAL A 65 18.61 13.76 11.68
CA VAL A 65 20.05 13.96 11.65
C VAL A 65 20.29 15.47 11.75
N ILE A 66 21.03 15.88 12.78
CA ILE A 66 21.41 17.28 13.00
C ILE A 66 22.91 17.36 12.75
N ASP A 67 23.29 18.02 11.66
CA ASP A 67 24.69 18.28 11.34
C ASP A 67 24.96 19.80 11.34
N GLY A 68 25.71 20.25 12.34
CA GLY A 68 26.02 21.66 12.55
C GLY A 68 24.79 22.56 12.82
N PRO A 69 24.89 23.87 12.54
CA PRO A 69 23.81 24.84 12.76
C PRO A 69 22.72 24.83 11.66
N GLY A 70 22.78 23.88 10.73
CA GLY A 70 21.87 23.77 9.59
C GLY A 70 20.50 23.16 9.93
N PRO A 71 19.57 23.15 8.96
CA PRO A 71 18.29 22.49 9.15
C PRO A 71 18.48 20.99 9.40
N ARG A 72 17.70 20.45 10.33
CA ARG A 72 17.65 19.01 10.58
C ARG A 72 17.24 18.25 9.31
N GLU A 73 17.95 17.19 8.98
CA GLU A 73 17.55 16.24 7.94
C GLU A 73 16.62 15.21 8.56
N GLU A 74 15.47 14.97 7.92
CA GLU A 74 14.48 13.98 8.36
C GLU A 74 14.55 12.77 7.43
N VAL A 75 15.00 11.64 7.98
CA VAL A 75 15.21 10.39 7.25
C VAL A 75 14.13 9.38 7.66
N PRO A 76 13.21 9.01 6.76
CA PRO A 76 12.19 7.98 7.05
C PRO A 76 12.82 6.62 7.36
N GLU A 77 12.18 5.84 8.24
CA GLU A 77 12.56 4.45 8.53
C GLU A 77 12.48 3.57 7.28
N LEU A 78 11.45 3.78 6.46
CA LEU A 78 11.25 3.07 5.20
C LEU A 78 11.58 3.98 4.01
N PRO A 79 12.37 3.52 3.02
CA PRO A 79 12.61 4.28 1.80
C PRO A 79 11.29 4.61 1.09
N PRO A 80 11.00 5.89 0.78
CA PRO A 80 9.73 6.28 0.15
C PRO A 80 9.47 5.55 -1.19
N ASP A 81 10.51 5.26 -1.95
CA ASP A 81 10.40 4.51 -3.21
C ASP A 81 10.01 3.04 -3.00
N ALA A 82 10.52 2.40 -1.94
CA ALA A 82 10.15 1.03 -1.59
C ALA A 82 8.68 0.97 -1.15
N VAL A 83 8.22 1.94 -0.35
CA VAL A 83 6.81 2.08 0.04
C VAL A 83 5.92 2.30 -1.19
N ARG A 84 6.32 3.19 -2.09
CA ARG A 84 5.61 3.45 -3.35
C ARG A 84 5.48 2.16 -4.17
N GLU A 85 6.57 1.44 -4.35
CA GLU A 85 6.61 0.23 -5.16
C GLU A 85 5.75 -0.89 -4.57
N ALA A 86 5.87 -1.17 -3.27
CA ALA A 86 5.05 -2.17 -2.58
C ALA A 86 3.55 -1.88 -2.72
N VAL A 87 3.14 -0.62 -2.52
CA VAL A 87 1.74 -0.20 -2.64
C VAL A 87 1.24 -0.32 -4.09
N ILE A 88 2.02 0.15 -5.07
CA ILE A 88 1.62 0.07 -6.47
C ILE A 88 1.52 -1.37 -6.93
N ASN A 89 2.46 -2.24 -6.54
CA ASN A 89 2.41 -3.66 -6.87
C ASN A 89 1.18 -4.34 -6.28
N ALA A 90 0.81 -4.01 -5.04
CA ALA A 90 -0.40 -4.54 -4.44
C ALA A 90 -1.68 -4.13 -5.20
N PHE A 91 -1.77 -2.89 -5.71
CA PHE A 91 -2.92 -2.48 -6.53
C PHE A 91 -2.86 -3.03 -7.96
N ALA A 92 -1.68 -3.10 -8.57
CA ALA A 92 -1.52 -3.55 -9.95
C ALA A 92 -1.83 -5.05 -10.08
N HIS A 93 -1.36 -5.86 -9.13
CA HIS A 93 -1.44 -7.32 -9.18
C HIS A 93 -2.62 -7.91 -8.39
N ARG A 94 -3.48 -7.08 -7.79
CA ARG A 94 -4.68 -7.58 -7.12
C ARG A 94 -5.55 -8.41 -8.06
N ASP A 95 -6.24 -9.38 -7.50
CA ASP A 95 -7.37 -10.03 -8.14
C ASP A 95 -8.52 -9.02 -8.33
N TRP A 96 -8.70 -8.59 -9.58
CA TRP A 96 -9.71 -7.61 -9.98
C TRP A 96 -11.14 -8.14 -9.95
N THR A 97 -11.33 -9.46 -9.82
CA THR A 97 -12.66 -10.08 -9.65
C THR A 97 -13.11 -10.10 -8.19
N SER A 98 -12.17 -9.97 -7.25
CA SER A 98 -12.45 -9.93 -5.83
C SER A 98 -12.93 -8.55 -5.36
N SER A 99 -13.91 -8.53 -4.46
CA SER A 99 -14.36 -7.32 -3.76
C SER A 99 -13.49 -6.96 -2.55
N ALA A 100 -12.50 -7.79 -2.21
CA ALA A 100 -11.60 -7.52 -1.09
C ALA A 100 -10.71 -6.30 -1.38
N SER A 101 -10.39 -5.57 -0.32
CA SER A 101 -9.55 -4.38 -0.39
C SER A 101 -8.08 -4.76 -0.37
N VAL A 102 -7.22 -3.91 -0.97
CA VAL A 102 -5.80 -3.89 -0.60
C VAL A 102 -5.72 -3.50 0.87
N GLN A 103 -4.86 -4.15 1.64
CA GLN A 103 -4.71 -3.91 3.08
C GLN A 103 -3.29 -3.46 3.41
N VAL A 104 -3.17 -2.45 4.26
CA VAL A 104 -1.92 -2.00 4.85
C VAL A 104 -2.02 -2.17 6.35
N GLU A 105 -1.08 -2.91 6.93
CA GLU A 105 -1.02 -3.15 8.36
C GLU A 105 0.36 -2.72 8.87
N ILE A 106 0.37 -1.84 9.86
CA ILE A 106 1.58 -1.30 10.46
C ILE A 106 1.73 -1.89 11.86
N TYR A 107 2.89 -2.51 12.09
CA TYR A 107 3.31 -3.04 13.36
C TYR A 107 4.51 -2.25 13.88
N ASN A 108 4.99 -2.57 15.09
CA ASN A 108 6.16 -1.91 15.67
C ASN A 108 7.49 -2.25 14.95
N ASP A 109 7.52 -3.33 14.18
CA ASP A 109 8.70 -3.92 13.56
C ASP A 109 8.59 -4.06 12.03
N SER A 110 7.41 -3.84 11.45
CA SER A 110 7.14 -4.13 10.04
C SER A 110 5.92 -3.38 9.51
N VAL A 111 5.88 -3.25 8.19
CA VAL A 111 4.70 -2.81 7.45
C VAL A 111 4.35 -3.89 6.44
N GLU A 112 3.15 -4.42 6.53
CA GLU A 112 2.66 -5.47 5.63
C GLU A 112 1.65 -4.86 4.64
N VAL A 113 1.84 -5.15 3.34
CA VAL A 113 0.94 -4.71 2.26
C VAL A 113 0.35 -5.94 1.59
N PHE A 114 -0.93 -6.18 1.81
CA PHE A 114 -1.67 -7.33 1.27
C PHE A 114 -2.50 -6.92 0.06
N SER A 115 -2.43 -7.74 -0.99
CA SER A 115 -3.36 -7.65 -2.12
C SER A 115 -4.27 -8.89 -2.16
N PRO A 116 -5.53 -8.74 -2.58
CA PRO A 116 -6.39 -9.89 -2.88
C PRO A 116 -5.79 -10.74 -4.01
N GLY A 117 -5.91 -12.07 -3.90
CA GLY A 117 -5.44 -13.01 -4.92
C GLY A 117 -4.20 -13.77 -4.47
N TRP A 118 -3.63 -14.53 -5.41
CA TRP A 118 -2.42 -15.32 -5.21
C TRP A 118 -1.52 -15.16 -6.43
N PHE A 119 -0.28 -15.64 -6.32
CA PHE A 119 0.62 -15.73 -7.46
C PHE A 119 0.00 -16.55 -8.59
N ILE A 120 0.21 -16.10 -9.83
CA ILE A 120 -0.23 -16.81 -11.03
C ILE A 120 0.44 -18.19 -11.06
N GLU A 121 -0.28 -19.21 -11.53
CA GLU A 121 0.24 -20.58 -11.62
C GLU A 121 1.63 -20.62 -12.31
N GLY A 122 2.56 -21.34 -11.70
CA GLY A 122 3.95 -21.43 -12.17
C GLY A 122 4.89 -20.30 -11.70
N GLN A 123 4.38 -19.30 -10.97
CA GLN A 123 5.22 -18.31 -10.28
C GLN A 123 5.51 -18.79 -8.86
N ASP A 124 6.78 -19.13 -8.60
CA ASP A 124 7.28 -19.41 -7.26
C ASP A 124 8.01 -18.16 -6.72
N PRO A 125 7.53 -17.56 -5.61
CA PRO A 125 8.19 -16.40 -5.01
C PRO A 125 9.61 -16.69 -4.52
N PHE A 126 9.93 -17.92 -4.12
CA PHE A 126 11.28 -18.27 -3.66
C PHE A 126 12.29 -18.25 -4.81
N VAL A 127 11.88 -18.67 -6.01
CA VAL A 127 12.71 -18.62 -7.23
C VAL A 127 13.04 -17.18 -7.63
N HIS A 128 12.12 -16.22 -7.42
CA HIS A 128 12.36 -14.80 -7.74
C HIS A 128 13.25 -14.09 -6.71
N LEU A 129 13.32 -14.59 -5.48
CA LEU A 129 14.14 -14.01 -4.41
C LEU A 129 15.57 -14.57 -4.41
N GLY A 130 15.88 -15.55 -5.26
CA GLY A 130 17.18 -16.20 -5.30
C GLY A 130 17.53 -16.95 -4.02
N LEU A 131 16.51 -17.43 -3.29
CA LEU A 131 16.61 -18.18 -2.04
C LEU A 131 16.43 -19.69 -2.30
#